data_AF-A0A6I2L8Z3-F1
#
_entry.id   AF-A0A6I2L8Z3-F1
#
_cell.length_a   1.000
_cell.length_b   1.000
_cell.length_c   1.000
_cell.angle_alpha   90.00
_cell.angle_beta   90.00
_cell.angle_gamma   90.00
#
_symmetry.space_group_name_H-M   'P 1'
#
loop_
_entity.id
_entity.type
_entity.pdbx_description
1 polymer ?
#
loop_
_entity_poly.entity_id
_entity_poly.type
_entity_poly.pdbx_seq_one_letter_code
_entity_poly.pdbx_strand_id
1 'polypeptide(L)'
;MIKRLVRLLVCITALLSSTTVLADVQYKFSGFFGNNMVDQTDFTGTFTITLPTYVTSDMDIPASAISNCQAGMFQCGGIRFVESAYEAGYTSTDHHVHAILFSDNIDMTDFYYFDIGAFTTPGVYNESIFGGATLTVSEVPEPSILLSLSSGLGLLGLVARRRQRA
;
A
#
# COMPACT_ATOMS: atom_id res chain seq x y z
N MET A 1 -8.34 39.17 -37.98
CA MET A 1 -8.93 38.92 -36.64
C MET A 1 -8.83 37.46 -36.16
N ILE A 2 -8.75 36.45 -37.03
CA ILE A 2 -8.72 35.02 -36.65
C ILE A 2 -7.50 34.59 -35.79
N LYS A 3 -6.35 35.28 -35.90
CA LYS A 3 -5.12 34.94 -35.14
C LYS A 3 -5.19 35.18 -33.63
N ARG A 4 -6.16 35.95 -33.12
CA ARG A 4 -6.29 36.24 -31.68
C ARG A 4 -7.12 35.18 -30.93
N LEU A 5 -8.03 34.48 -31.61
CA LEU A 5 -8.85 33.42 -31.00
C LEU A 5 -8.03 32.16 -30.67
N VAL A 6 -7.02 31.86 -31.49
CA VAL A 6 -6.15 30.67 -31.32
C VAL A 6 -5.25 30.78 -30.07
N ARG A 7 -4.87 32.00 -29.66
CA ARG A 7 -4.05 32.18 -28.44
C ARG A 7 -4.85 32.00 -27.15
N LEU A 8 -6.17 32.22 -27.18
CA LEU A 8 -7.02 32.07 -25.98
C LEU A 8 -7.32 30.60 -25.68
N LEU A 9 -7.43 29.75 -26.72
CA LEU A 9 -7.72 28.33 -26.54
C LEU A 9 -6.55 27.54 -25.92
N VAL A 10 -5.32 28.00 -26.10
CA VAL A 10 -4.10 27.34 -25.58
C VAL A 10 -3.93 27.54 -24.05
N CYS A 11 -4.52 28.57 -23.46
CA CYS A 11 -4.45 28.78 -22.01
C CYS A 11 -5.47 27.96 -21.21
N ILE A 12 -6.58 27.52 -21.82
CA ILE A 12 -7.65 26.82 -21.10
C ILE A 12 -7.31 25.33 -20.86
N THR A 13 -6.44 24.73 -21.66
CA THR A 13 -5.99 23.34 -21.47
C THR A 13 -4.88 23.16 -20.43
N ALA A 14 -4.27 24.24 -19.93
CA ALA A 14 -3.20 24.17 -18.92
C ALA A 14 -3.71 24.22 -17.46
N LEU A 15 -5.01 24.47 -17.27
CA LEU A 15 -5.66 24.58 -15.96
C LEU A 15 -6.53 23.36 -15.60
N LEU A 16 -6.49 22.30 -16.42
CA LEU A 16 -7.04 20.99 -16.05
C LEU A 16 -6.10 20.35 -15.02
N SER A 17 -6.28 20.81 -13.79
CA SER A 17 -6.19 20.05 -12.54
C SER A 17 -5.10 18.98 -12.52
N SER A 18 -3.91 19.40 -12.08
CA SER A 18 -2.89 18.49 -11.53
C SER A 18 -3.44 17.80 -10.29
N THR A 19 -4.37 16.86 -10.45
CA THR A 19 -4.64 15.88 -9.41
C THR A 19 -3.39 15.04 -9.36
N THR A 20 -2.55 15.26 -8.35
CA THR A 20 -1.53 14.30 -7.96
C THR A 20 -2.29 13.07 -7.50
N VAL A 21 -2.58 12.18 -8.44
CA VAL A 21 -3.03 10.85 -8.07
C VAL A 21 -1.79 10.20 -7.46
N LEU A 22 -1.93 9.80 -6.20
CA LEU A 22 -0.90 9.05 -5.51
C LEU A 22 -1.11 7.59 -5.94
N ALA A 23 -0.01 6.91 -6.23
CA ALA A 23 -0.05 5.48 -6.49
C ALA A 23 -0.66 4.77 -5.29
N ASP A 24 -1.61 3.86 -5.54
CA ASP A 24 -2.16 3.02 -4.48
C ASP A 24 -1.01 2.23 -3.82
N VAL A 25 -1.10 2.02 -2.51
CA VAL A 25 -0.11 1.25 -1.75
C VAL A 25 -0.69 -0.12 -1.44
N GLN A 26 0.05 -1.15 -1.81
CA GLN A 26 -0.28 -2.54 -1.52
C GLN A 26 0.55 -3.05 -0.34
N TYR A 27 -0.17 -3.60 0.64
CA TYR A 27 0.38 -4.28 1.80
C TYR A 27 0.11 -5.78 1.64
N LYS A 28 1.15 -6.59 1.59
CA LYS A 28 1.05 -8.06 1.64
C LYS A 28 1.68 -8.56 2.92
N PHE A 29 0.91 -9.31 3.68
CA PHE A 29 1.39 -9.92 4.90
C PHE A 29 1.42 -11.44 4.75
N SER A 30 2.40 -12.06 5.41
CA SER A 30 2.50 -13.49 5.61
C SER A 30 3.06 -13.74 7.00
N GLY A 31 2.39 -14.53 7.83
CA GLY A 31 2.84 -14.82 9.20
C GLY A 31 2.13 -16.02 9.80
N PHE A 32 2.47 -16.34 11.05
CA PHE A 32 1.82 -17.41 11.81
C PHE A 32 0.79 -16.81 12.77
N PHE A 33 -0.49 -17.13 12.57
CA PHE A 33 -1.59 -16.82 13.47
C PHE A 33 -1.52 -17.66 14.74
N GLY A 34 -1.02 -17.10 15.83
CA GLY A 34 -1.01 -17.69 17.16
C GLY A 34 0.38 -17.83 17.75
N ASN A 35 0.48 -18.60 18.84
CA ASN A 35 1.77 -18.95 19.42
C ASN A 35 2.50 -19.91 18.47
N ASN A 36 3.71 -19.54 18.04
CA ASN A 36 4.58 -20.37 17.22
C ASN A 36 4.90 -21.68 17.97
N MET A 37 4.17 -22.75 17.68
CA MET A 37 4.44 -24.08 18.21
C MET A 37 5.36 -24.80 17.23
N VAL A 38 6.43 -25.41 17.76
CA VAL A 38 7.36 -26.22 16.98
C VAL A 38 6.57 -27.28 16.20
N ASP A 39 6.76 -27.29 14.87
CA ASP A 39 6.15 -28.22 13.90
C ASP A 39 4.69 -27.96 13.47
N GLN A 40 4.12 -26.79 13.75
CA GLN A 40 2.80 -26.43 13.19
C GLN A 40 2.94 -25.46 12.00
N THR A 41 2.41 -25.86 10.85
CA THR A 41 2.32 -25.01 9.64
C THR A 41 0.90 -24.52 9.36
N ASP A 42 -0.10 -25.13 10.01
CA ASP A 42 -1.53 -24.97 9.71
C ASP A 42 -2.10 -23.61 10.16
N PHE A 43 -1.29 -22.87 10.92
CA PHE A 43 -1.61 -21.55 11.46
C PHE A 43 -0.96 -20.44 10.63
N THR A 44 -0.26 -20.77 9.54
CA THR A 44 0.21 -19.74 8.63
C THR A 44 -0.96 -19.07 7.95
N GLY A 45 -0.83 -17.76 7.74
CA GLY A 45 -1.75 -17.10 6.86
C GLY A 45 -1.25 -15.79 6.33
N THR A 46 -1.99 -15.35 5.31
CA THR A 46 -1.59 -14.30 4.40
C THR A 46 -2.77 -13.39 4.15
N PHE A 47 -2.49 -12.13 3.86
CA PHE A 47 -3.49 -11.21 3.37
C PHE A 47 -2.88 -10.18 2.41
N THR A 48 -3.71 -9.58 1.58
CA THR A 48 -3.34 -8.44 0.75
C THR A 48 -4.36 -7.32 0.91
N ILE A 49 -3.90 -6.11 1.19
CA ILE A 49 -4.74 -4.91 1.19
C ILE A 49 -4.14 -3.91 0.21
N THR A 50 -4.99 -3.21 -0.53
CA THR A 50 -4.60 -2.06 -1.33
C THR A 50 -5.29 -0.82 -0.76
N LEU A 51 -4.51 0.19 -0.41
CA LEU A 51 -4.96 1.46 0.14
C LEU A 51 -4.59 2.60 -0.81
N PRO A 52 -5.34 3.71 -0.84
CA PRO A 52 -5.02 4.85 -1.71
C PRO A 52 -3.74 5.60 -1.29
N THR A 53 -3.28 5.41 -0.05
CA THR A 53 -2.08 6.05 0.50
C THR A 53 -1.42 5.15 1.53
N TYR A 54 -0.20 5.51 1.94
CA TYR A 54 0.45 4.88 3.08
C TYR A 54 -0.37 5.05 4.37
N VAL A 55 -0.26 4.07 5.26
CA VAL A 55 -0.77 4.17 6.63
C VAL A 55 0.18 5.03 7.46
N THR A 56 -0.31 6.18 7.91
CA THR A 56 0.45 7.18 8.70
C THR A 56 -0.13 7.43 10.10
N SER A 57 -1.18 6.70 10.46
CA SER A 57 -1.83 6.74 11.77
C SER A 57 -2.54 5.41 12.01
N ASP A 58 -2.99 5.17 13.24
CA ASP A 58 -3.88 4.06 13.57
C ASP A 58 -5.04 3.95 12.56
N MET A 59 -5.28 2.74 12.06
CA MET A 59 -6.28 2.48 11.03
C MET A 59 -6.88 1.08 11.17
N ASP A 60 -8.21 1.01 11.24
CA ASP A 60 -8.95 -0.24 11.20
C ASP A 60 -9.41 -0.54 9.76
N ILE A 61 -9.06 -1.73 9.27
CA ILE A 61 -9.44 -2.28 7.97
C ILE A 61 -10.46 -3.39 8.19
N PRO A 62 -11.71 -3.25 7.73
CA PRO A 62 -12.70 -4.31 7.88
C PRO A 62 -12.34 -5.52 7.03
N ALA A 63 -12.74 -6.73 7.46
CA ALA A 63 -12.47 -7.97 6.75
C ALA A 63 -12.88 -7.92 5.25
N SER A 64 -13.96 -7.18 4.94
CA SER A 64 -14.45 -7.00 3.57
C SER A 64 -13.53 -6.21 2.64
N ALA A 65 -12.59 -5.43 3.17
CA ALA A 65 -11.61 -4.66 2.40
C ALA A 65 -10.32 -5.44 2.12
N ILE A 66 -10.19 -6.65 2.68
CA ILE A 66 -9.02 -7.50 2.54
C ILE A 66 -9.20 -8.41 1.33
N SER A 67 -8.17 -8.47 0.50
CA SER A 67 -8.09 -9.35 -0.66
C SER A 67 -7.13 -10.51 -0.39
N ASN A 68 -7.36 -11.65 -1.05
CA ASN A 68 -6.50 -12.84 -0.97
C ASN A 68 -6.15 -13.28 0.45
N CYS A 69 -7.08 -13.13 1.40
CA CYS A 69 -6.84 -13.58 2.76
C CYS A 69 -6.95 -15.10 2.85
N GLN A 70 -5.94 -15.71 3.46
CA GLN A 70 -5.89 -17.13 3.81
C GLN A 70 -5.44 -17.21 5.27
N ALA A 71 -6.29 -17.70 6.16
CA ALA A 71 -6.00 -17.74 7.60
C ALA A 71 -5.96 -19.17 8.16
N GLY A 72 -5.62 -20.16 7.32
CA GLY A 72 -5.55 -21.56 7.72
C GLY A 72 -6.85 -22.05 8.36
N MET A 73 -6.79 -22.36 9.66
CA MET A 73 -7.95 -22.78 10.45
C MET A 73 -8.83 -21.64 11.00
N PHE A 74 -8.39 -20.38 10.88
CA PHE A 74 -9.12 -19.21 11.33
C PHE A 74 -9.94 -18.57 10.20
N GLN A 75 -10.92 -17.75 10.57
CA GLN A 75 -11.61 -16.90 9.62
C GLN A 75 -10.79 -15.64 9.35
N CYS A 76 -10.86 -15.20 8.10
CA CYS A 76 -10.25 -13.94 7.71
C CYS A 76 -10.91 -12.78 8.43
N GLY A 77 -10.05 -12.00 9.06
CA GLY A 77 -10.44 -11.05 10.04
C GLY A 77 -10.15 -9.61 9.67
N GLY A 78 -10.82 -8.63 10.27
CA GLY A 78 -10.42 -7.24 10.23
C GLY A 78 -8.99 -7.05 10.75
N ILE A 79 -8.31 -6.04 10.25
CA ILE A 79 -6.91 -5.76 10.57
C ILE A 79 -6.81 -4.35 11.11
N ARG A 80 -6.10 -4.18 12.22
CA ARG A 80 -5.74 -2.85 12.73
C ARG A 80 -4.26 -2.62 12.54
N PHE A 81 -3.91 -1.54 11.85
CA PHE A 81 -2.58 -0.97 11.84
C PHE A 81 -2.45 0.01 12.99
N VAL A 82 -1.35 -0.06 13.73
CA VAL A 82 -1.06 0.81 14.86
C VAL A 82 0.30 1.46 14.62
N GLU A 83 0.31 2.79 14.60
CA GLU A 83 1.48 3.59 14.22
C GLU A 83 2.56 3.59 15.31
N SER A 84 2.15 3.55 16.58
CA SER A 84 3.08 3.42 17.71
C SER A 84 2.56 2.35 18.67
N ALA A 85 3.13 1.14 18.58
CA ALA A 85 2.72 0.04 19.44
C ALA A 85 3.05 0.32 20.92
N TYR A 86 4.09 1.11 21.19
CA TYR A 86 4.46 1.53 22.54
C TYR A 86 3.43 2.48 23.14
N GLU A 87 3.07 3.55 22.41
CA GLU A 87 2.10 4.54 22.90
C GLU A 87 0.70 3.94 23.05
N ALA A 88 0.36 2.98 22.19
CA ALA A 88 -0.88 2.22 22.29
C ALA A 88 -0.88 1.14 23.39
N GLY A 89 0.27 0.90 24.06
CA GLY A 89 0.40 -0.05 25.16
C GLY A 89 0.48 -1.52 24.76
N TYR A 90 0.76 -1.82 23.49
CA TYR A 90 0.94 -3.20 23.00
C TYR A 90 2.35 -3.74 23.29
N THR A 91 3.34 -2.86 23.45
CA THR A 91 4.68 -3.23 23.90
C THR A 91 5.17 -2.28 24.99
N SER A 92 5.99 -2.78 25.92
CA SER A 92 6.61 -1.99 26.98
C SER A 92 8.11 -1.80 26.81
N THR A 93 8.72 -2.46 25.81
CA THR A 93 10.19 -2.56 25.69
C THR A 93 10.76 -1.87 24.47
N ASP A 94 9.98 -1.73 23.39
CA ASP A 94 10.47 -1.13 22.15
C ASP A 94 9.60 0.08 21.76
N HIS A 95 10.23 1.25 21.69
CA HIS A 95 9.60 2.52 21.35
C HIS A 95 9.52 2.76 19.83
N HIS A 96 10.11 1.90 19.00
CA HIS A 96 10.30 2.16 17.56
C HIS A 96 9.62 1.13 16.67
N VAL A 97 8.49 0.56 17.13
CA VAL A 97 7.76 -0.47 16.39
C VAL A 97 6.31 -0.08 16.11
N HIS A 98 5.90 -0.34 14.88
CA HIS A 98 4.51 -0.40 14.44
C HIS A 98 3.92 -1.76 14.80
N ALA A 99 2.60 -1.85 14.95
CA ALA A 99 1.92 -3.14 15.14
C ALA A 99 0.81 -3.38 14.12
N ILE A 100 0.65 -4.65 13.74
CA ILE A 100 -0.53 -5.17 13.05
C ILE A 100 -1.28 -6.10 13.99
N LEU A 101 -2.58 -5.89 14.13
CA LEU A 101 -3.49 -6.70 14.96
C LEU A 101 -4.63 -7.24 14.10
N PHE A 102 -5.18 -8.38 14.51
CA PHE A 102 -6.38 -8.97 13.90
C PHE A 102 -7.57 -8.81 14.85
N SER A 103 -8.65 -8.16 14.39
CA SER A 103 -9.65 -7.54 15.27
C SER A 103 -10.83 -8.46 15.68
N ASP A 104 -10.90 -9.69 15.19
CA ASP A 104 -12.08 -10.57 15.26
C ASP A 104 -11.82 -11.93 15.88
N ASN A 105 -10.58 -12.26 16.26
CA ASN A 105 -10.34 -13.45 17.08
C ASN A 105 -10.42 -13.05 18.56
N ILE A 106 -11.63 -13.22 19.11
CA ILE A 106 -12.12 -12.73 20.42
C ILE A 106 -11.22 -13.12 21.62
N ASP A 107 -10.29 -14.05 21.47
CA ASP A 107 -9.39 -14.50 22.55
C ASP A 107 -7.91 -14.61 22.16
N MET A 108 -7.54 -14.21 20.93
CA MET A 108 -6.16 -14.28 20.42
C MET A 108 -5.75 -12.97 19.78
N THR A 109 -5.28 -12.04 20.61
CA THR A 109 -4.55 -10.86 20.12
C THR A 109 -3.12 -11.28 19.76
N ASP A 110 -2.94 -11.76 18.54
CA ASP A 110 -1.60 -11.84 17.96
C ASP A 110 -1.20 -10.44 17.49
N PHE A 111 -0.04 -9.99 17.94
CA PHE A 111 0.55 -8.70 17.58
C PHE A 111 1.80 -8.96 16.76
N TYR A 112 1.89 -8.35 15.58
CA TYR A 112 3.09 -8.43 14.74
C TYR A 112 3.75 -7.07 14.69
N TYR A 113 5.03 -7.03 15.07
CA TYR A 113 5.78 -5.80 15.25
C TYR A 113 6.73 -5.57 14.08
N PHE A 114 6.73 -4.37 13.53
CA PHE A 114 7.62 -3.99 12.44
C PHE A 114 8.34 -2.69 12.76
N ASP A 115 9.58 -2.54 12.28
CA ASP A 115 10.39 -1.33 12.51
C ASP A 115 9.70 -0.05 12.03
N ILE A 116 10.04 1.07 12.68
CA ILE A 116 9.52 2.39 12.33
C ILE A 116 9.69 2.71 10.84
N GLY A 117 8.61 3.14 10.18
CA GLY A 117 8.59 3.47 8.76
C GLY A 117 8.27 2.30 7.83
N ALA A 118 8.09 1.08 8.36
CA ALA A 118 7.65 -0.08 7.58
C ALA A 118 6.31 0.15 6.87
N PHE A 119 5.41 0.95 7.46
CA PHE A 119 4.11 1.25 6.86
C PHE A 119 4.15 2.35 5.80
N THR A 120 5.22 3.15 5.75
CA THR A 120 5.31 4.36 4.91
C THR A 120 6.39 4.29 3.83
N THR A 121 7.12 3.18 3.77
CA THR A 121 8.24 3.00 2.85
C THR A 121 8.05 1.70 2.09
N PRO A 122 8.23 1.67 0.76
CA PRO A 122 8.24 0.41 0.02
C PRO A 122 9.41 -0.48 0.46
N GLY A 123 9.13 -1.76 0.69
CA GLY A 123 10.13 -2.69 1.16
C GLY A 123 9.54 -4.04 1.58
N VAL A 124 10.44 -4.93 2.00
CA VAL A 124 10.10 -6.20 2.65
C VAL A 124 10.62 -6.13 4.06
N TYR A 125 9.71 -6.21 5.03
CA TYR A 125 9.97 -6.05 6.45
C TYR A 125 9.72 -7.38 7.14
N ASN A 126 10.68 -7.86 7.92
CA ASN A 126 10.47 -8.99 8.81
C ASN A 126 10.01 -8.47 10.16
N GLU A 127 9.26 -9.30 10.87
CA GLU A 127 8.83 -9.00 12.22
C GLU A 127 10.03 -8.84 13.18
N SER A 128 9.99 -7.82 14.03
CA SER A 128 11.14 -7.42 14.86
C SER A 128 11.26 -8.17 16.19
N ILE A 129 10.14 -8.70 16.75
CA ILE A 129 10.13 -9.24 18.13
C ILE A 129 10.07 -10.76 18.17
N PHE A 130 8.99 -11.38 17.68
CA PHE A 130 8.82 -12.83 17.80
C PHE A 130 9.33 -13.59 16.57
N GLY A 131 9.44 -12.88 15.44
CA GLY A 131 9.87 -13.44 14.16
C GLY A 131 8.81 -14.37 13.56
N GLY A 132 8.93 -14.60 12.26
CA GLY A 132 8.02 -15.52 11.55
C GLY A 132 6.87 -14.83 10.81
N ALA A 133 6.78 -13.50 10.86
CA ALA A 133 5.99 -12.73 9.91
C ALA A 133 6.84 -11.83 8.99
N THR A 134 6.29 -11.58 7.80
CA THR A 134 6.83 -10.70 6.77
C THR A 134 5.73 -9.79 6.24
N LEU A 135 6.01 -8.50 6.18
CA LEU A 135 5.20 -7.47 5.54
C LEU A 135 5.92 -6.95 4.29
N THR A 136 5.29 -7.06 3.14
CA THR A 136 5.74 -6.43 1.91
C THR A 136 4.88 -5.20 1.64
N VAL A 137 5.52 -4.04 1.49
CA VAL A 137 4.87 -2.79 1.10
C VAL A 137 5.36 -2.38 -0.27
N SER A 138 4.44 -2.12 -1.20
CA SER A 138 4.77 -1.74 -2.58
C SER A 138 3.78 -0.75 -3.15
N GLU A 139 4.25 0.18 -3.97
CA GLU A 139 3.39 1.07 -4.76
C GLU A 139 2.84 0.31 -5.98
N VAL A 140 1.55 0.47 -6.25
CA VAL A 140 0.86 -0.07 -7.41
C VAL A 140 0.85 1.01 -8.48
N PRO A 141 1.56 0.82 -9.62
CA PRO A 141 1.61 1.82 -10.67
C PRO A 141 0.21 2.11 -11.20
N GLU A 142 -0.15 3.38 -11.26
CA GLU A 142 -1.45 3.75 -11.82
C GLU A 142 -1.52 3.44 -13.32
N PRO A 143 -2.64 2.88 -13.82
CA PRO A 143 -2.85 2.69 -15.25
C PRO A 143 -2.76 3.99 -16.06
N SER A 144 -3.11 5.12 -15.44
CA SER A 144 -3.14 6.46 -16.02
C SER A 144 -1.74 6.96 -16.42
N ILE A 145 -0.70 6.61 -15.64
CA ILE A 145 0.69 7.01 -15.89
C ILE A 145 1.19 6.35 -17.18
N LEU A 146 0.85 5.08 -17.40
CA LEU A 146 1.22 4.37 -18.63
C LEU A 146 0.50 4.95 -19.86
N LEU A 147 -0.77 5.33 -19.72
CA LEU A 147 -1.54 5.96 -20.79
C LEU A 147 -1.01 7.37 -21.13
N SER A 148 -0.69 8.16 -20.11
CA SER A 148 -0.11 9.50 -20.33
C SER A 148 1.29 9.41 -20.96
N LEU A 149 2.15 8.50 -20.48
CA LEU A 149 3.46 8.27 -21.07
C LEU A 149 3.38 7.82 -22.54
N SER A 150 2.51 6.85 -22.83
CA SER A 150 2.31 6.36 -24.20
C SER A 150 1.74 7.43 -25.13
N SER A 151 0.80 8.25 -24.66
CA SER A 151 0.28 9.39 -25.42
C SER A 151 1.36 10.44 -25.71
N GLY A 152 2.22 10.74 -24.72
CA GLY A 152 3.34 11.68 -24.88
C GLY A 152 4.37 11.19 -25.89
N LEU A 153 4.78 9.92 -25.80
CA LEU A 153 5.69 9.30 -26.75
C LEU A 153 5.09 9.23 -28.16
N GLY A 154 3.80 8.92 -28.27
CA GLY A 154 3.08 8.93 -29.55
C GLY A 154 3.09 10.29 -30.23
N LEU A 155 2.86 11.36 -29.47
CA LEU A 155 2.92 12.74 -29.97
C LEU A 155 4.33 13.13 -30.41
N LEU A 156 5.36 12.79 -29.62
CA LEU A 156 6.76 13.05 -29.98
C LEU A 156 7.15 12.31 -31.28
N GLY A 157 6.74 11.06 -31.44
CA GLY A 157 6.97 10.28 -32.65
C GLY A 157 6.32 10.90 -33.89
N LEU A 158 5.09 11.40 -33.77
CA LEU A 158 4.40 12.11 -34.86
C LEU A 158 5.12 13.41 -35.27
N VAL A 159 5.64 14.16 -34.30
CA VAL A 159 6.40 15.40 -34.56
C VAL A 159 7.73 15.09 -35.24
N ALA A 160 8.47 14.08 -34.78
CA ALA A 160 9.74 13.66 -35.38
C ALA A 160 9.55 13.24 -36.85
N ARG A 161 8.50 12.47 -37.15
CA ARG A 161 8.19 12.04 -38.53
C ARG A 161 7.87 13.21 -39.47
N ARG A 162 7.23 14.28 -38.96
CA ARG A 162 6.97 15.49 -39.76
C ARG A 162 8.25 16.24 -40.11
N ARG A 163 9.21 16.30 -39.18
CA ARG A 163 10.51 16.98 -39.42
C ARG A 163 11.38 16.26 -40.45
N GLN A 164 11.31 14.93 -40.54
CA GLN A 164 12.09 14.17 -41.54
C GLN A 164 11.56 14.29 -42.97
N ARG A 165 10.33 14.76 -43.16
CA ARG A 165 9.68 14.92 -44.48
C ARG A 165 9.74 16.34 -45.04
N ALA A 166 10.20 17.30 -44.22
CA ALA A 166 10.41 18.69 -44.61
C ALA A 166 11.90 18.89 -44.92
#